data_AF-A0A1B7V669-F1
#
_entry.id   AF-A0A1B7V669-F1
#
_cell.length_a   1.000
_cell.length_b   1.000
_cell.length_c   1.000
_cell.angle_alpha   90.00
_cell.angle_beta   90.00
_cell.angle_gamma   90.00
#
_symmetry.space_group_name_H-M   'P 1'
#
loop_
_entity.id
_entity.type
_entity.pdbx_description
1 polymer ?
#
loop_
_entity_poly.entity_id
_entity_poly.type
_entity_poly.pdbx_seq_one_letter_code
_entity_poly.pdbx_strand_id
1 'polypeptide(L)'
;MTDSPDPELLVSALPRPEISQEFNWRNCWYPIIFVRDLPQKRPYGFSLYDEPLVLFRDAHGKFGCLQDICPHRTAKLSQGQVVDGKLECLYHGWQFSANGKCVHIPQLSAGSKIPHNACVKSFAVTEKQGIVWMWPGNAQAADEKMIPVLAELDDPKFIKTDYLLDLPYDQSYFIENVIDPAHIPINHHGKRFKREDAQALEMEVIDVSSQGIRGRYRNQQTNEPWIVLEFIAPNLVRYAVWKEQGLFAGAELYSIPTGKGKCKILLRNYNSVLPWVKKLQPVWIEHCFRHILLEGDAEIIREQQMQIERLGKSMKELFLPLKTSDVLVIEYRKWLDKYGTDLPFYQGYATSNLNGILQSLDIGDRFTRHTQICNSCNRAHQISNRVKHSLVVTAIILAAIAMITENYQARVFVVTLFILSLTIAFAAHKVKILLERNYVRQYITTEK
;
A
#
# COMPACT_ATOMS: atom_id res chain seq x y z
N MET A 1 -2.16 -25.85 33.75
CA MET A 1 -1.25 -24.70 33.65
C MET A 1 -0.37 -24.95 32.44
N THR A 2 -0.85 -24.54 31.27
CA THR A 2 -0.06 -24.53 30.05
C THR A 2 0.67 -23.20 30.04
N ASP A 3 1.98 -23.20 30.19
CA ASP A 3 2.81 -22.01 30.03
C ASP A 3 2.57 -21.45 28.62
N SER A 4 1.72 -20.42 28.52
CA SER A 4 1.70 -19.58 27.34
C SER A 4 3.07 -18.91 27.27
N PRO A 5 3.84 -19.08 26.18
CA PRO A 5 5.14 -18.44 26.07
C PRO A 5 4.99 -16.93 26.21
N ASP A 6 5.95 -16.30 26.88
CA ASP A 6 5.99 -14.84 27.07
C ASP A 6 5.92 -14.15 25.69
N PRO A 7 4.94 -13.25 25.46
CA PRO A 7 4.87 -12.44 24.24
C PRO A 7 6.19 -11.71 23.93
N GLU A 8 7.00 -11.36 24.95
CA GLU A 8 8.30 -10.73 24.79
C GLU A 8 9.34 -11.65 24.11
N LEU A 9 9.26 -12.96 24.32
CA LEU A 9 10.24 -13.94 23.81
C LEU A 9 10.04 -14.30 22.33
N LEU A 10 8.83 -14.16 21.77
CA LEU A 10 8.52 -14.67 20.42
C LEU A 10 8.62 -13.62 19.29
N VAL A 11 8.48 -12.33 19.59
CA VAL A 11 8.83 -11.25 18.64
C VAL A 11 10.37 -11.07 18.55
N SER A 12 11.13 -11.77 19.41
CA SER A 12 12.60 -11.76 19.41
C SER A 12 13.26 -12.55 18.27
N ALA A 13 12.48 -13.21 17.40
CA ALA A 13 12.99 -14.21 16.45
C ALA A 13 13.50 -13.66 15.09
N LEU A 14 13.57 -12.35 14.88
CA LEU A 14 14.27 -11.81 13.70
C LEU A 14 15.71 -11.43 14.05
N PRO A 15 16.71 -11.95 13.30
CA PRO A 15 18.08 -11.51 13.46
C PRO A 15 18.14 -10.00 13.21
N ARG A 16 18.53 -9.26 14.24
CA ARG A 16 18.87 -7.85 14.09
C ARG A 16 20.10 -7.78 13.17
N PRO A 17 20.11 -6.94 12.13
CA PRO A 17 21.36 -6.58 11.48
C PRO A 17 22.33 -6.10 12.57
N GLU A 18 23.58 -6.54 12.53
CA GLU A 18 24.61 -6.02 13.43
C GLU A 18 24.60 -4.50 13.37
N ILE A 19 24.66 -3.88 14.55
CA ILE A 19 24.43 -2.46 14.80
C ILE A 19 25.33 -1.62 13.89
N SER A 20 24.80 -1.09 12.78
CA SER A 20 25.29 0.17 12.25
C SER A 20 24.78 1.26 13.19
N GLN A 21 25.70 2.03 13.79
CA GLN A 21 25.32 3.16 14.65
C GLN A 21 24.50 4.21 13.87
N GLU A 22 24.62 4.21 12.54
CA GLU A 22 23.96 5.15 11.64
C GLU A 22 22.89 4.46 10.79
N PHE A 23 21.74 5.11 10.67
CA PHE A 23 20.69 4.75 9.73
C PHE A 23 21.00 5.36 8.36
N ASN A 24 20.88 4.58 7.29
CA ASN A 24 21.01 5.07 5.93
C ASN A 24 19.83 4.56 5.10
N TRP A 25 18.90 5.45 4.78
CA TRP A 25 17.70 5.11 4.01
C TRP A 25 18.00 4.53 2.63
N ARG A 26 19.17 4.81 2.05
CA ARG A 26 19.56 4.20 0.77
C ARG A 26 19.95 2.73 0.92
N ASN A 27 20.40 2.34 2.11
CA ASN A 27 20.81 0.97 2.41
C ASN A 27 19.66 0.20 3.09
N CYS A 28 18.48 0.26 2.50
CA CYS A 28 17.29 -0.42 2.97
C CYS A 28 16.50 -1.01 1.79
N TRP A 29 15.80 -2.12 2.03
CA TRP A 29 14.88 -2.69 1.06
C TRP A 29 13.52 -1.99 1.11
N TYR A 30 13.01 -1.55 -0.04
CA TYR A 30 11.69 -0.94 -0.18
C TYR A 30 10.73 -1.89 -0.93
N PRO A 31 9.54 -2.17 -0.38
CA PRO A 31 8.56 -3.05 -0.99
C PRO A 31 7.73 -2.28 -2.01
N ILE A 32 7.99 -2.47 -3.30
CA ILE A 32 7.44 -1.62 -4.36
C ILE A 32 5.99 -1.94 -4.69
N ILE A 33 5.68 -3.24 -4.88
CA ILE A 33 4.36 -3.72 -5.28
C ILE A 33 4.22 -5.22 -5.03
N PHE A 34 2.99 -5.72 -4.86
CA PHE A 34 2.72 -7.15 -4.91
C PHE A 34 2.87 -7.67 -6.35
N VAL A 35 3.53 -8.81 -6.50
CA VAL A 35 3.81 -9.43 -7.81
C VAL A 35 2.53 -9.66 -8.63
N ARG A 36 1.43 -10.01 -7.96
CA ARG A 36 0.11 -10.24 -8.58
C ARG A 36 -0.56 -8.98 -9.12
N ASP A 37 -0.18 -7.81 -8.60
CA ASP A 37 -0.73 -6.50 -8.96
C ASP A 37 0.18 -5.80 -9.99
N LEU A 38 1.32 -6.40 -10.33
CA LEU A 38 2.21 -5.91 -11.37
C LEU A 38 1.63 -6.15 -12.77
N PRO A 39 1.64 -5.15 -13.68
CA PRO A 39 1.25 -5.34 -15.06
C PRO A 39 2.13 -6.38 -15.78
N GLN A 40 1.50 -7.30 -16.52
CA GLN A 40 2.21 -8.41 -17.17
C GLN A 40 2.93 -8.03 -18.48
N LYS A 41 2.41 -7.04 -19.22
CA LYS A 41 2.85 -6.72 -20.60
C LYS A 41 3.37 -5.30 -20.78
N ARG A 42 3.50 -4.53 -19.71
CA ARG A 42 3.96 -3.15 -19.75
C ARG A 42 4.89 -2.86 -18.57
N PRO A 43 5.86 -1.96 -18.74
CA PRO A 43 6.65 -1.50 -17.61
C PRO A 43 5.76 -0.82 -16.55
N TYR A 44 6.17 -0.91 -15.30
CA TYR A 44 5.52 -0.31 -14.15
C TYR A 44 6.34 0.88 -13.67
N GLY A 45 5.84 2.10 -13.89
CA GLY A 45 6.45 3.33 -13.39
C GLY A 45 6.03 3.58 -11.94
N PHE A 46 6.99 3.98 -11.11
CA PHE A 46 6.79 4.39 -9.72
C PHE A 46 7.84 5.43 -9.33
N SER A 47 7.81 5.87 -8.08
CA SER A 47 8.81 6.78 -7.54
C SER A 47 9.19 6.40 -6.11
N LEU A 48 10.40 6.77 -5.71
CA LEU A 48 10.89 6.69 -4.34
C LEU A 48 11.55 8.03 -4.01
N TYR A 49 11.01 8.77 -3.05
CA TYR A 49 11.38 10.16 -2.74
C TYR A 49 11.50 11.04 -3.98
N ASP A 50 10.47 11.02 -4.83
CA ASP A 50 10.42 11.73 -6.13
C ASP A 50 11.46 11.31 -7.18
N GLU A 51 12.35 10.33 -6.91
CA GLU A 51 13.20 9.72 -7.94
C GLU A 51 12.31 8.82 -8.83
N PRO A 52 12.20 9.08 -10.15
CA PRO A 52 11.33 8.32 -11.04
C PRO A 52 12.01 7.00 -11.42
N LEU A 53 11.27 5.90 -11.28
CA LEU A 53 11.77 4.52 -11.40
C LEU A 53 10.82 3.67 -12.24
N VAL A 54 11.38 2.67 -12.91
CA VAL A 54 10.63 1.76 -13.79
C VAL A 54 11.02 0.32 -13.53
N LEU A 55 10.01 -0.50 -13.27
CA LEU A 55 10.11 -1.95 -13.08
C LEU A 55 9.59 -2.69 -14.32
N PHE A 56 10.32 -3.70 -14.78
CA PHE A 56 9.88 -4.57 -15.88
C PHE A 56 10.42 -6.00 -15.69
N ARG A 57 9.94 -6.93 -16.52
CA ARG A 57 10.46 -8.30 -16.58
C ARG A 57 11.32 -8.49 -17.81
N ASP A 58 12.46 -9.16 -17.65
CA ASP A 58 13.29 -9.59 -18.77
C ASP A 58 12.72 -10.85 -19.46
N ALA A 59 13.45 -11.36 -20.46
CA ALA A 59 13.03 -12.51 -21.25
C ALA A 59 12.98 -13.82 -20.44
N HIS A 60 13.64 -13.84 -19.28
CA HIS A 60 13.66 -14.97 -18.34
C HIS A 60 12.67 -14.78 -17.19
N GLY A 61 11.85 -13.71 -17.21
CA GLY A 61 10.89 -13.38 -16.18
C GLY A 61 11.50 -12.72 -14.93
N LYS A 62 12.82 -12.46 -14.91
CA LYS A 62 13.49 -11.78 -13.80
C LYS A 62 13.18 -10.28 -13.84
N PHE A 63 13.17 -9.67 -12.66
CA PHE A 63 12.91 -8.24 -12.55
C PHE A 63 14.13 -7.40 -12.91
N GLY A 64 13.90 -6.31 -13.62
CA GLY A 64 14.83 -5.20 -13.80
C GLY A 64 14.20 -3.91 -13.27
N CYS A 65 14.96 -3.13 -12.50
CA CYS A 65 14.57 -1.82 -12.01
C CYS A 65 15.57 -0.78 -12.50
N LEU A 66 15.09 0.22 -13.24
CA LEU A 66 15.91 1.28 -13.81
C LEU A 66 15.39 2.65 -13.37
N GLN A 67 16.23 3.67 -13.50
CA GLN A 67 15.77 5.05 -13.47
C GLN A 67 14.85 5.30 -14.67
N ASP A 68 13.71 5.95 -14.44
CA ASP A 68 12.68 6.13 -15.45
C ASP A 68 12.94 7.35 -16.35
N ILE A 69 14.17 7.45 -16.85
CA ILE A 69 14.65 8.57 -17.66
C ILE A 69 15.51 8.00 -18.78
N CYS A 70 15.05 8.13 -20.02
CA CYS A 70 15.84 7.75 -21.19
C CYS A 70 17.04 8.71 -21.36
N PRO A 71 18.29 8.22 -21.43
CA PRO A 71 19.48 9.08 -21.54
C PRO A 71 19.55 9.82 -22.87
N HIS A 72 18.76 9.44 -23.88
CA HIS A 72 18.74 10.13 -25.16
C HIS A 72 18.11 11.53 -25.06
N ARG A 73 16.87 11.63 -24.54
CA ARG A 73 16.09 12.89 -24.47
C ARG A 73 15.10 12.91 -23.31
N THR A 74 15.48 12.31 -22.19
CA THR A 74 14.74 12.30 -20.91
C THR A 74 13.30 11.79 -20.97
N ALA A 75 12.93 11.07 -22.02
CA ALA A 75 11.61 10.47 -22.15
C ALA A 75 11.38 9.42 -21.06
N LYS A 76 10.15 9.33 -20.58
CA LYS A 76 9.73 8.38 -19.54
C LYS A 76 9.75 6.96 -20.09
N LEU A 77 10.64 6.11 -19.57
CA LEU A 77 10.79 4.72 -20.00
C LEU A 77 9.60 3.85 -19.57
N SER A 78 8.86 4.23 -18.53
CA SER A 78 7.66 3.53 -18.06
C SER A 78 6.45 3.73 -18.98
N GLN A 79 6.50 4.70 -19.89
CA GLN A 79 5.55 4.80 -21.00
C GLN A 79 5.99 3.94 -22.20
N GLY A 80 7.15 3.30 -22.06
CA GLY A 80 7.73 2.34 -22.98
C GLY A 80 6.94 1.04 -23.13
N GLN A 81 7.60 0.08 -23.77
CA GLN A 81 7.14 -1.31 -23.85
C GLN A 81 8.29 -2.27 -23.57
N VAL A 82 7.97 -3.55 -23.34
CA VAL A 82 8.98 -4.60 -23.19
C VAL A 82 9.03 -5.40 -24.50
N VAL A 83 10.19 -5.40 -25.15
CA VAL A 83 10.45 -6.12 -26.42
C VAL A 83 11.56 -7.12 -26.17
N ASP A 84 11.28 -8.42 -26.31
CA ASP A 84 12.23 -9.51 -26.08
C ASP A 84 12.99 -9.39 -24.73
N GLY A 85 12.27 -8.99 -23.67
CA GLY A 85 12.86 -8.81 -22.35
C GLY A 85 13.68 -7.53 -22.15
N LYS A 86 13.64 -6.59 -23.09
CA LYS A 86 14.32 -5.30 -23.01
C LYS A 86 13.30 -4.18 -22.88
N LEU A 87 13.65 -3.15 -22.11
CA LEU A 87 12.82 -1.97 -21.97
C LEU A 87 13.06 -1.03 -23.16
N GLU A 88 12.05 -0.85 -23.99
CA GLU A 88 12.09 0.01 -25.16
C GLU A 88 11.43 1.38 -24.88
N CYS A 89 12.18 2.44 -25.14
CA CYS A 89 11.67 3.81 -25.08
C CYS A 89 10.79 4.10 -26.30
N LEU A 90 9.51 4.44 -26.10
CA LEU A 90 8.59 4.77 -27.20
C LEU A 90 8.93 6.05 -27.98
N TYR A 91 9.88 6.87 -27.52
CA TYR A 91 10.23 8.07 -28.27
C TYR A 91 11.05 7.74 -29.54
N HIS A 92 12.07 6.88 -29.42
CA HIS A 92 12.98 6.58 -30.54
C HIS A 92 13.37 5.10 -30.65
N GLY A 93 12.76 4.21 -29.85
CA GLY A 93 13.02 2.77 -29.91
C GLY A 93 14.35 2.32 -29.30
N TRP A 94 15.01 3.15 -28.48
CA TRP A 94 16.21 2.73 -27.76
C TRP A 94 15.82 1.66 -26.74
N GLN A 95 16.54 0.53 -26.75
CA GLN A 95 16.26 -0.60 -25.86
C GLN A 95 17.35 -0.75 -24.80
N PHE A 96 16.93 -1.04 -23.58
CA PHE A 96 17.81 -1.21 -22.41
C PHE A 96 17.58 -2.60 -21.78
N SER A 97 18.67 -3.26 -21.40
CA SER A 97 18.61 -4.50 -20.60
C SER A 97 18.32 -4.21 -19.13
N ALA A 98 18.06 -5.25 -18.33
CA ALA A 98 17.75 -5.13 -16.89
C ALA A 98 18.86 -4.46 -16.06
N ASN A 99 20.12 -4.49 -16.52
CA ASN A 99 21.25 -3.78 -15.92
C ASN A 99 21.44 -2.35 -16.46
N GLY A 100 20.49 -1.85 -17.27
CA GLY A 100 20.47 -0.47 -17.76
C GLY A 100 21.34 -0.20 -18.98
N LYS A 101 22.11 -1.18 -19.47
CA LYS A 101 22.90 -1.02 -20.70
C LYS A 101 21.99 -0.87 -21.92
N CYS A 102 22.25 0.11 -22.79
CA CYS A 102 21.60 0.18 -24.09
C CYS A 102 22.11 -0.94 -24.99
N VAL A 103 21.18 -1.73 -25.53
CA VAL A 103 21.47 -2.92 -26.35
C VAL A 103 20.98 -2.78 -27.79
N HIS A 104 20.17 -1.76 -28.08
CA HIS A 104 19.67 -1.49 -29.43
C HIS A 104 19.33 -0.01 -29.61
N ILE A 105 19.79 0.56 -30.72
CA ILE A 105 19.46 1.93 -31.18
C ILE A 105 19.05 1.81 -32.65
N PRO A 106 17.76 1.98 -33.01
CA PRO A 106 17.31 1.78 -34.38
C PRO A 106 17.94 2.75 -35.39
N GLN A 107 18.32 3.95 -34.95
CA GLN A 107 18.90 4.98 -35.81
C GLN A 107 20.42 4.83 -36.00
N LEU A 108 21.04 3.85 -35.36
CA LEU A 108 22.48 3.62 -35.47
C LEU A 108 22.77 2.75 -36.70
N SER A 109 23.70 3.18 -37.55
CA SER A 109 24.05 2.44 -38.77
C SER A 109 24.56 1.03 -38.44
N ALA A 110 24.31 0.07 -39.34
CA ALA A 110 24.83 -1.28 -39.19
C ALA A 110 26.36 -1.26 -39.00
N GLY A 111 26.86 -1.98 -37.99
CA GLY A 111 28.28 -2.05 -37.64
C GLY A 111 28.81 -0.93 -36.74
N SER A 112 28.04 0.14 -36.51
CA SER A 112 28.42 1.19 -35.55
C SER A 112 28.29 0.71 -34.11
N LYS A 113 29.18 1.20 -33.24
CA LYS A 113 29.17 0.87 -31.80
C LYS A 113 28.15 1.74 -31.07
N ILE A 114 27.37 1.13 -30.18
CA ILE A 114 26.52 1.88 -29.23
C ILE A 114 27.43 2.73 -28.32
N PRO A 115 27.14 4.03 -28.12
CA PRO A 115 27.93 4.89 -27.22
C PRO A 115 28.04 4.30 -25.82
N HIS A 116 29.22 4.36 -25.20
CA HIS A 116 29.45 3.79 -23.87
C HIS A 116 28.57 4.42 -22.77
N ASN A 117 28.23 5.69 -22.92
CA ASN A 117 27.36 6.43 -22.01
C ASN A 117 25.85 6.23 -22.28
N ALA A 118 25.47 5.41 -23.27
CA ALA A 118 24.08 5.03 -23.50
C ALA A 118 23.65 3.98 -22.45
N CYS A 119 23.55 4.43 -21.20
CA CYS A 119 23.18 3.59 -20.06
C CYS A 119 22.16 4.33 -19.19
N VAL A 120 21.27 3.56 -18.59
CA VAL A 120 20.33 4.00 -17.56
C VAL A 120 20.82 3.45 -16.22
N LYS A 121 20.73 4.22 -15.15
CA LYS A 121 21.04 3.73 -13.80
C LYS A 121 20.12 2.55 -13.45
N SER A 122 20.70 1.44 -13.02
CA SER A 122 19.97 0.25 -12.57
C SER A 122 20.04 0.08 -11.05
N PHE A 123 19.04 -0.57 -10.47
CA PHE A 123 18.92 -0.81 -9.05
C PHE A 123 18.77 -2.30 -8.75
N ALA A 124 19.27 -2.73 -7.59
CA ALA A 124 19.06 -4.09 -7.13
C ALA A 124 17.57 -4.30 -6.84
N VAL A 125 17.04 -5.42 -7.35
CA VAL A 125 15.63 -5.78 -7.25
C VAL A 125 15.52 -7.28 -7.05
N THR A 126 14.62 -7.71 -6.18
CA THR A 126 14.36 -9.12 -5.91
C THR A 126 12.88 -9.36 -5.61
N GLU A 127 12.46 -10.62 -5.69
CA GLU A 127 11.12 -11.06 -5.29
C GLU A 127 11.22 -11.85 -3.99
N LYS A 128 10.46 -11.44 -2.97
CA LYS A 128 10.38 -12.20 -1.71
C LYS A 128 8.99 -12.14 -1.13
N GLN A 129 8.44 -13.31 -0.77
CA GLN A 129 7.08 -13.48 -0.23
C GLN A 129 5.97 -12.83 -1.08
N GLY A 130 6.13 -12.84 -2.41
CA GLY A 130 5.17 -12.27 -3.37
C GLY A 130 5.16 -10.73 -3.44
N ILE A 131 6.20 -10.08 -2.92
CA ILE A 131 6.44 -8.64 -3.01
C ILE A 131 7.72 -8.43 -3.84
N VAL A 132 7.70 -7.43 -4.71
CA VAL A 132 8.91 -6.96 -5.40
C VAL A 132 9.60 -5.93 -4.52
N TRP A 133 10.87 -6.17 -4.18
CA TRP A 133 11.69 -5.32 -3.33
C TRP A 133 12.76 -4.64 -4.16
N MET A 134 13.02 -3.36 -3.88
CA MET A 134 14.07 -2.57 -4.51
C MET A 134 15.03 -2.01 -3.46
N TRP A 135 16.31 -2.02 -3.77
CA TRP A 135 17.37 -1.40 -3.00
C TRP A 135 17.91 -0.16 -3.75
N PRO A 136 17.74 1.06 -3.20
CA PRO A 136 18.14 2.30 -3.88
C PRO A 136 19.64 2.64 -3.76
N GLY A 137 20.36 2.03 -2.82
CA GLY A 137 21.79 2.21 -2.61
C GLY A 137 22.69 1.42 -3.57
N ASN A 138 23.93 1.19 -3.16
CA ASN A 138 24.85 0.36 -3.93
C ASN A 138 24.36 -1.10 -3.96
N ALA A 139 24.19 -1.66 -5.16
CA ALA A 139 23.73 -3.03 -5.36
C ALA A 139 24.61 -4.10 -4.68
N GLN A 140 25.91 -3.83 -4.47
CA GLN A 140 26.81 -4.76 -3.76
C GLN A 140 26.50 -4.86 -2.27
N ALA A 141 25.86 -3.85 -1.68
CA ALA A 141 25.44 -3.84 -0.27
C ALA A 141 24.04 -4.44 -0.07
N ALA A 142 23.34 -4.82 -1.15
CA ALA A 142 21.97 -5.30 -1.11
C ALA A 142 21.91 -6.79 -0.68
N ASP A 143 21.98 -7.06 0.63
CA ASP A 143 21.77 -8.40 1.17
C ASP A 143 20.27 -8.70 1.31
N GLU A 144 19.76 -9.72 0.62
CA GLU A 144 18.37 -10.15 0.70
C GLU A 144 17.97 -10.67 2.09
N LYS A 145 18.93 -10.98 2.96
CA LYS A 145 18.68 -11.32 4.38
C LYS A 145 18.14 -10.15 5.19
N MET A 146 18.38 -8.90 4.73
CA MET A 146 17.83 -7.70 5.36
C MET A 146 16.35 -7.46 5.03
N ILE A 147 15.76 -8.22 4.11
CA ILE A 147 14.31 -8.12 3.82
C ILE A 147 13.55 -8.72 5.01
N PRO A 148 12.64 -7.97 5.66
CA PRO A 148 11.82 -8.52 6.73
C PRO A 148 10.91 -9.60 6.15
N VAL A 149 11.07 -10.84 6.62
CA VAL A 149 10.25 -11.98 6.23
C VAL A 149 9.34 -12.40 7.37
N LEU A 150 8.11 -12.79 7.04
CA LEU A 150 7.18 -13.45 7.97
C LEU A 150 7.34 -14.96 7.86
N ALA A 151 8.04 -15.57 8.81
CA ALA A 151 8.24 -17.02 8.82
C ALA A 151 6.91 -17.80 8.94
N GLU A 152 5.89 -17.18 9.54
CA GLU A 152 4.55 -17.75 9.66
C GLU A 152 3.93 -18.09 8.31
N LEU A 153 4.26 -17.33 7.25
CA LEU A 153 3.72 -17.56 5.92
C LEU A 153 4.29 -18.79 5.21
N ASP A 154 5.35 -19.38 5.76
CA ASP A 154 5.89 -20.66 5.27
C ASP A 154 5.05 -21.85 5.75
N ASP A 155 4.20 -21.65 6.77
CA ASP A 155 3.25 -22.65 7.26
C ASP A 155 1.87 -22.50 6.55
N PRO A 156 1.39 -23.54 5.84
CA PRO A 156 0.10 -23.51 5.13
C PRO A 156 -1.14 -23.20 5.97
N LYS A 157 -1.05 -23.29 7.31
CA LYS A 157 -2.14 -22.92 8.22
C LYS A 157 -2.42 -21.42 8.21
N PHE A 158 -1.42 -20.61 7.84
CA PHE A 158 -1.57 -19.17 7.75
C PHE A 158 -2.15 -18.76 6.40
N ILE A 159 -3.17 -17.90 6.46
CA ILE A 159 -3.70 -17.22 5.29
C ILE A 159 -3.31 -15.76 5.37
N LYS A 160 -2.85 -15.22 4.23
CA LYS A 160 -2.62 -13.79 4.05
C LYS A 160 -3.65 -13.15 3.15
N THR A 161 -4.02 -11.93 3.49
CA THR A 161 -4.72 -11.00 2.60
C THR A 161 -3.86 -9.77 2.46
N ASP A 162 -3.45 -9.45 1.23
CA ASP A 162 -2.70 -8.23 0.96
C ASP A 162 -3.56 -7.18 0.29
N TYR A 163 -3.26 -5.92 0.57
CA TYR A 163 -4.00 -4.73 0.13
C TYR A 163 -2.99 -3.62 -0.17
N LEU A 164 -3.25 -2.78 -1.17
CA LEU A 164 -2.40 -1.63 -1.49
C LEU A 164 -3.23 -0.36 -1.58
N LEU A 165 -2.66 0.81 -1.31
CA LEU A 165 -3.36 2.08 -1.47
C LEU A 165 -2.36 3.22 -1.63
N ASP A 166 -2.63 4.14 -2.55
CA ASP A 166 -1.94 5.43 -2.59
C ASP A 166 -2.59 6.43 -1.63
N LEU A 167 -1.78 7.16 -0.87
CA LEU A 167 -2.19 8.06 0.20
C LEU A 167 -1.68 9.49 -0.08
N PRO A 168 -2.49 10.53 0.20
CA PRO A 168 -2.18 11.91 -0.14
C PRO A 168 -1.47 12.67 0.97
N TYR A 169 -0.43 12.07 1.53
CA TYR A 169 0.42 12.67 2.56
C TYR A 169 1.74 11.91 2.66
N ASP A 170 2.71 12.49 3.38
CA ASP A 170 4.04 11.92 3.57
C ASP A 170 3.97 10.64 4.40
N GLN A 171 4.88 9.72 4.09
CA GLN A 171 5.05 8.45 4.80
C GLN A 171 5.15 8.62 6.33
N SER A 172 5.78 9.69 6.82
CA SER A 172 5.94 9.90 8.26
C SER A 172 4.61 10.07 8.99
N TYR A 173 3.62 10.70 8.35
CA TYR A 173 2.28 10.85 8.95
C TYR A 173 1.49 9.55 8.90
N PHE A 174 1.71 8.70 7.87
CA PHE A 174 1.17 7.35 7.86
C PHE A 174 1.70 6.53 9.05
N ILE A 175 3.02 6.51 9.25
CA ILE A 175 3.63 5.76 10.35
C ILE A 175 3.10 6.27 11.71
N GLU A 176 3.03 7.59 11.90
CA GLU A 176 2.42 8.20 13.10
C GLU A 176 0.97 7.73 13.32
N ASN A 177 0.13 7.78 12.29
CA ASN A 177 -1.27 7.34 12.39
C ASN A 177 -1.40 5.85 12.75
N VAL A 178 -0.53 5.01 12.21
CA VAL A 178 -0.54 3.57 12.49
C VAL A 178 -0.10 3.30 13.93
N ILE A 179 0.96 3.95 14.42
CA ILE A 179 1.43 3.72 15.79
C ILE A 179 0.58 4.39 16.88
N ASP A 180 -0.46 5.14 16.49
CA ASP A 180 -1.46 5.75 17.38
C ASP A 180 -2.79 4.98 17.36
N PRO A 181 -3.04 4.04 18.29
CA PRO A 181 -4.34 3.36 18.39
C PRO A 181 -5.48 4.21 18.98
N ALA A 182 -5.21 5.39 19.54
CA ALA A 182 -6.22 6.18 20.26
C ALA A 182 -7.33 6.70 19.34
N HIS A 183 -7.01 6.98 18.09
CA HIS A 183 -8.00 7.46 17.11
C HIS A 183 -8.99 6.37 16.68
N ILE A 184 -8.70 5.08 16.89
CA ILE A 184 -9.44 3.99 16.25
C ILE A 184 -10.94 3.99 16.61
N PRO A 185 -11.35 4.01 17.90
CA PRO A 185 -12.76 3.99 18.27
C PRO A 185 -13.52 5.25 17.82
N ILE A 186 -12.79 6.36 17.68
CA ILE A 186 -13.32 7.69 17.34
C ILE A 186 -13.50 7.85 15.83
N ASN A 187 -12.45 7.58 15.05
CA ASN A 187 -12.47 7.80 13.62
C ASN A 187 -13.26 6.73 12.87
N HIS A 188 -13.22 5.49 13.36
CA HIS A 188 -13.82 4.31 12.70
C HIS A 188 -15.18 3.88 13.28
N HIS A 189 -15.91 4.82 13.89
CA HIS A 189 -17.23 4.59 14.51
C HIS A 189 -18.31 4.07 13.53
N GLY A 190 -19.23 3.26 14.06
CA GLY A 190 -20.47 2.84 13.38
C GLY A 190 -20.32 1.59 12.51
N LYS A 191 -19.08 1.10 12.34
CA LYS A 191 -18.79 -0.16 11.64
C LYS A 191 -18.40 -1.24 12.65
N ARG A 192 -17.10 -1.43 12.84
CA ARG A 192 -16.55 -2.42 13.78
C ARG A 192 -16.26 -1.83 15.15
N PHE A 193 -16.13 -0.51 15.24
CA PHE A 193 -15.73 0.20 16.45
C PHE A 193 -16.83 1.14 16.91
N LYS A 194 -16.90 1.36 18.22
CA LYS A 194 -17.84 2.25 18.87
C LYS A 194 -17.08 3.39 19.54
N ARG A 195 -17.62 4.61 19.51
CA ARG A 195 -16.91 5.77 20.12
C ARG A 195 -16.84 5.61 21.63
N GLU A 196 -17.82 4.92 22.18
CA GLU A 196 -17.99 4.56 23.56
C GLU A 196 -16.87 3.62 24.05
N ASP A 197 -16.16 2.93 23.14
CA ASP A 197 -15.01 2.09 23.47
C ASP A 197 -13.71 2.92 23.64
N ALA A 198 -13.73 4.23 23.35
CA ALA A 198 -12.59 5.11 23.55
C ALA A 198 -12.28 5.26 25.04
N GLN A 199 -11.05 4.96 25.43
CA GLN A 199 -10.62 4.92 26.82
C GLN A 199 -9.14 5.27 26.95
N ALA A 200 -8.67 5.40 28.19
CA ALA A 200 -7.26 5.61 28.46
C ALA A 200 -6.42 4.41 28.01
N LEU A 201 -5.31 4.70 27.35
CA LEU A 201 -4.33 3.71 26.91
C LEU A 201 -3.10 3.75 27.82
N GLU A 202 -2.48 2.59 27.98
CA GLU A 202 -1.15 2.46 28.55
C GLU A 202 -0.19 2.09 27.42
N MET A 203 0.93 2.81 27.30
CA MET A 203 1.92 2.60 26.25
C MET A 203 3.33 2.57 26.82
N GLU A 204 4.16 1.67 26.29
CA GLU A 204 5.55 1.52 26.70
C GLU A 204 6.47 1.39 25.48
N VAL A 205 7.59 2.10 25.53
CA VAL A 205 8.71 1.91 24.62
C VAL A 205 9.60 0.83 25.21
N ILE A 206 9.80 -0.26 24.49
CA ILE A 206 10.62 -1.41 24.91
C ILE A 206 12.06 -1.22 24.45
N ASP A 207 12.27 -0.83 23.20
CA ASP A 207 13.60 -0.68 22.60
C ASP A 207 13.61 0.39 21.50
N VAL A 208 14.74 1.10 21.35
CA VAL A 208 14.96 2.11 20.31
C VAL A 208 16.37 1.99 19.76
N SER A 209 16.49 1.87 18.44
CA SER A 209 17.77 1.80 17.73
C SER A 209 17.73 2.56 16.41
N SER A 210 18.85 2.64 15.69
CA SER A 210 18.90 3.13 14.31
C SER A 210 18.03 2.31 13.35
N GLN A 211 17.65 1.09 13.72
CA GLN A 211 16.82 0.19 12.91
C GLN A 211 15.33 0.28 13.21
N GLY A 212 14.91 1.04 14.25
CA GLY A 212 13.49 1.18 14.56
C GLY A 212 13.16 1.35 16.03
N ILE A 213 11.87 1.17 16.33
CA ILE A 213 11.27 1.28 17.67
C ILE A 213 10.41 0.05 17.92
N ARG A 214 10.58 -0.58 19.09
CA ARG A 214 9.68 -1.61 19.60
C ARG A 214 8.90 -1.03 20.77
N GLY A 215 7.60 -1.24 20.76
CA GLY A 215 6.73 -0.80 21.85
C GLY A 215 5.53 -1.72 22.04
N ARG A 216 4.73 -1.40 23.05
CA ARG A 216 3.48 -2.10 23.32
C ARG A 216 2.43 -1.14 23.85
N TYR A 217 1.17 -1.49 23.64
CA TYR A 217 0.04 -0.76 24.21
C TYR A 217 -1.06 -1.70 24.69
N ARG A 218 -1.88 -1.23 25.63
CA ARG A 218 -3.14 -1.88 26.03
C ARG A 218 -4.16 -0.86 26.51
N ASN A 219 -5.41 -1.29 26.57
CA ASN A 219 -6.47 -0.56 27.22
C ASN A 219 -6.28 -0.58 28.74
N GLN A 220 -6.28 0.58 29.39
CA GLN A 220 -6.04 0.69 30.83
C GLN A 220 -7.18 0.08 31.65
N GLN A 221 -8.42 0.14 31.15
CA GLN A 221 -9.61 -0.25 31.92
C GLN A 221 -10.04 -1.71 31.69
N THR A 222 -9.69 -2.33 30.56
CA THR A 222 -10.24 -3.64 30.18
C THR A 222 -9.37 -4.85 30.53
N ASN A 223 -8.25 -4.67 31.24
CA ASN A 223 -7.28 -5.73 31.60
C ASN A 223 -6.89 -6.65 30.41
N GLU A 224 -6.94 -6.08 29.20
CA GLU A 224 -6.61 -6.76 27.96
C GLU A 224 -5.10 -7.05 27.86
N PRO A 225 -4.70 -8.10 27.12
CA PRO A 225 -3.29 -8.38 26.89
C PRO A 225 -2.62 -7.25 26.12
N TRP A 226 -1.32 -7.08 26.34
CA TRP A 226 -0.49 -6.14 25.59
C TRP A 226 -0.48 -6.47 24.10
N ILE A 227 -0.67 -5.44 23.28
CA ILE A 227 -0.46 -5.51 21.84
C ILE A 227 0.93 -4.96 21.56
N VAL A 228 1.78 -5.79 20.96
CA VAL A 228 3.14 -5.40 20.56
C VAL A 228 3.09 -4.80 19.16
N LEU A 229 3.79 -3.68 19.00
CA LEU A 229 4.07 -3.09 17.70
C LEU A 229 5.57 -2.86 17.50
N GLU A 230 5.99 -2.90 16.25
CA GLU A 230 7.35 -2.57 15.85
C GLU A 230 7.32 -1.62 14.66
N PHE A 231 7.98 -0.48 14.78
CA PHE A 231 8.43 0.28 13.62
C PHE A 231 9.82 -0.24 13.26
N ILE A 232 9.96 -0.83 12.07
CA ILE A 232 11.23 -1.26 11.49
C ILE A 232 11.56 -0.26 10.37
N ALA A 233 12.65 0.47 10.56
CA ALA A 233 13.05 1.53 9.67
C ALA A 233 13.41 0.97 8.28
N PRO A 234 13.10 1.71 7.19
CA PRO A 234 12.41 3.00 7.19
C PRO A 234 10.90 2.92 7.00
N ASN A 235 10.35 1.72 6.79
CA ASN A 235 9.11 1.60 6.03
C ASN A 235 8.09 0.59 6.55
N LEU A 236 8.38 -0.16 7.61
CA LEU A 236 7.48 -1.21 8.09
C LEU A 236 6.97 -0.88 9.49
N VAL A 237 5.65 -0.89 9.67
CA VAL A 237 5.03 -1.06 10.98
C VAL A 237 4.40 -2.44 11.05
N ARG A 238 4.75 -3.22 12.07
CA ARG A 238 4.22 -4.56 12.30
C ARG A 238 3.41 -4.59 13.59
N TYR A 239 2.23 -5.20 13.52
CA TYR A 239 1.47 -5.63 14.69
C TYR A 239 1.46 -7.14 14.79
N ALA A 240 1.59 -7.64 16.01
CA ALA A 240 1.38 -9.03 16.33
C ALA A 240 0.37 -9.15 17.47
N VAL A 241 -0.67 -9.96 17.27
CA VAL A 241 -1.67 -10.26 18.30
C VAL A 241 -1.78 -11.77 18.44
N TRP A 242 -1.44 -12.24 19.64
CA TRP A 242 -1.70 -13.61 20.05
C TRP A 242 -3.08 -13.68 20.69
N LYS A 243 -3.90 -14.63 20.24
CA LYS A 243 -5.16 -14.96 20.89
C LYS A 243 -5.00 -16.26 21.65
N GLU A 244 -5.79 -16.43 22.71
CA GLU A 244 -5.90 -17.69 23.44
C GLU A 244 -6.13 -18.87 22.46
N GLN A 245 -5.66 -20.06 22.82
CA GLN A 245 -5.77 -21.31 22.04
C GLN A 245 -4.81 -21.41 20.82
N GLY A 246 -3.72 -20.64 20.77
CA GLY A 246 -2.70 -20.76 19.72
C GLY A 246 -3.09 -20.13 18.37
N LEU A 247 -4.12 -19.27 18.38
CA LEU A 247 -4.53 -18.49 17.23
C LEU A 247 -3.65 -17.24 17.10
N PHE A 248 -3.08 -17.06 15.92
CA PHE A 248 -2.20 -15.94 15.62
C PHE A 248 -2.87 -15.03 14.59
N ALA A 249 -2.79 -13.73 14.81
CA ALA A 249 -3.12 -12.72 13.81
C ALA A 249 -2.09 -11.59 13.84
N GLY A 250 -1.70 -11.11 12.66
CA GLY A 250 -0.77 -10.00 12.53
C GLY A 250 -1.07 -9.16 11.31
N ALA A 251 -0.45 -7.98 11.29
CA ALA A 251 -0.50 -7.08 10.16
C ALA A 251 0.86 -6.44 9.94
N GLU A 252 1.34 -6.45 8.70
CA GLU A 252 2.49 -5.69 8.25
C GLU A 252 2.01 -4.55 7.37
N LEU A 253 2.38 -3.33 7.74
CA LEU A 253 2.05 -2.10 7.04
C LEU A 253 3.34 -1.51 6.51
N TYR A 254 3.61 -1.83 5.26
CA TYR A 254 4.70 -1.26 4.52
C TYR A 254 4.28 0.08 3.93
N SER A 255 5.18 1.04 3.96
CA SER A 255 4.94 2.40 3.49
C SER A 255 6.08 2.83 2.56
N ILE A 256 5.75 3.41 1.42
CA ILE A 256 6.69 3.75 0.37
C ILE A 256 6.54 5.24 0.10
N PRO A 257 7.54 6.06 0.41
CA PRO A 257 7.51 7.49 0.17
C PRO A 257 7.65 7.71 -1.34
N THR A 258 6.54 7.84 -2.05
CA THR A 258 6.59 8.05 -3.51
C THR A 258 7.04 9.46 -3.88
N GLY A 259 6.93 10.40 -2.94
CA GLY A 259 7.42 11.77 -3.05
C GLY A 259 6.78 12.69 -2.02
N LYS A 260 7.09 13.98 -2.06
CA LYS A 260 6.53 14.95 -1.11
C LYS A 260 5.01 15.06 -1.27
N GLY A 261 4.28 14.90 -0.18
CA GLY A 261 2.82 14.88 -0.10
C GLY A 261 2.16 13.57 -0.55
N LYS A 262 2.92 12.49 -0.79
CA LYS A 262 2.37 11.24 -1.34
C LYS A 262 3.16 10.00 -0.92
N CYS A 263 2.46 8.99 -0.43
CA CYS A 263 3.04 7.67 -0.20
C CYS A 263 2.13 6.55 -0.71
N LYS A 264 2.72 5.39 -0.98
CA LYS A 264 2.00 4.15 -1.24
C LYS A 264 2.09 3.28 -0.01
N ILE A 265 1.06 2.51 0.29
CA ILE A 265 1.12 1.48 1.33
C ILE A 265 0.88 0.10 0.73
N LEU A 266 1.59 -0.89 1.26
CA LEU A 266 1.29 -2.30 1.09
C LEU A 266 0.97 -2.87 2.47
N LEU A 267 -0.29 -3.27 2.66
CA LEU A 267 -0.79 -3.89 3.88
C LEU A 267 -0.87 -5.40 3.66
N ARG A 268 -0.32 -6.18 4.59
CA ARG A 268 -0.43 -7.64 4.62
C ARG A 268 -0.99 -8.07 5.96
N ASN A 269 -2.23 -8.53 5.97
CA ASN A 269 -2.82 -9.18 7.14
C ASN A 269 -2.58 -10.67 7.02
N TYR A 270 -2.28 -11.34 8.13
CA TYR A 270 -2.11 -12.78 8.16
C TYR A 270 -2.69 -13.36 9.45
N ASN A 271 -3.27 -14.55 9.37
CA ASN A 271 -3.85 -15.22 10.52
C ASN A 271 -3.96 -16.73 10.32
N SER A 272 -4.13 -17.47 11.41
CA SER A 272 -4.35 -18.92 11.42
C SER A 272 -5.83 -19.34 11.63
N VAL A 273 -6.79 -18.41 11.52
CA VAL A 273 -8.21 -18.64 11.85
C VAL A 273 -9.04 -19.02 10.61
N LEU A 274 -9.75 -20.14 10.68
CA LEU A 274 -10.76 -20.61 9.70
C LEU A 274 -10.30 -20.50 8.21
N PRO A 275 -9.22 -21.21 7.81
CA PRO A 275 -8.62 -21.05 6.48
C PRO A 275 -9.59 -21.30 5.30
N TRP A 276 -10.52 -22.24 5.45
CA TRP A 276 -11.39 -22.67 4.35
C TRP A 276 -12.47 -21.65 3.99
N VAL A 277 -13.04 -20.93 4.98
CA VAL A 277 -14.03 -19.86 4.73
C VAL A 277 -13.39 -18.72 3.95
N LYS A 278 -12.15 -18.36 4.31
CA LYS A 278 -11.38 -17.30 3.65
C LYS A 278 -10.99 -17.63 2.21
N LYS A 279 -10.78 -18.91 1.88
CA LYS A 279 -10.48 -19.33 0.50
C LYS A 279 -11.65 -19.17 -0.48
N LEU A 280 -12.89 -19.16 0.01
CA LEU A 280 -14.10 -19.02 -0.83
C LEU A 280 -14.51 -17.57 -1.07
N GLN A 281 -14.05 -16.63 -0.23
CA GLN A 281 -14.42 -15.23 -0.36
C GLN A 281 -13.54 -14.54 -1.41
N PRO A 282 -14.13 -13.88 -2.44
CA PRO A 282 -13.37 -13.06 -3.36
C PRO A 282 -12.59 -11.96 -2.63
N VAL A 283 -11.30 -11.86 -2.90
CA VAL A 283 -10.37 -10.92 -2.25
C VAL A 283 -10.86 -9.47 -2.32
N TRP A 284 -11.45 -9.05 -3.44
CA TRP A 284 -11.97 -7.68 -3.59
C TRP A 284 -13.08 -7.34 -2.59
N ILE A 285 -13.87 -8.33 -2.12
CA ILE A 285 -14.89 -8.11 -1.09
C ILE A 285 -14.21 -7.80 0.26
N GLU A 286 -13.12 -8.50 0.58
CA GLU A 286 -12.34 -8.17 1.77
C GLU A 286 -11.75 -6.75 1.67
N HIS A 287 -11.30 -6.34 0.49
CA HIS A 287 -10.77 -4.99 0.26
C HIS A 287 -11.81 -3.90 0.52
N CYS A 288 -13.09 -4.14 0.20
CA CYS A 288 -14.16 -3.18 0.49
C CYS A 288 -14.24 -2.79 1.98
N PHE A 289 -13.92 -3.71 2.88
CA PHE A 289 -13.83 -3.41 4.31
C PHE A 289 -12.57 -2.62 4.68
N ARG A 290 -11.44 -2.87 4.00
CA ARG A 290 -10.16 -2.17 4.24
C ARG A 290 -10.18 -0.72 3.78
N HIS A 291 -10.92 -0.43 2.69
CA HIS A 291 -11.14 0.94 2.22
C HIS A 291 -11.67 1.85 3.32
N ILE A 292 -12.63 1.37 4.12
CA ILE A 292 -13.29 2.18 5.15
C ILE A 292 -12.29 2.69 6.19
N LEU A 293 -11.38 1.83 6.65
CA LEU A 293 -10.40 2.20 7.66
C LEU A 293 -9.37 3.17 7.05
N LEU A 294 -8.63 2.73 6.04
CA LEU A 294 -7.48 3.49 5.54
C LEU A 294 -7.87 4.76 4.78
N GLU A 295 -9.01 4.78 4.08
CA GLU A 295 -9.50 6.00 3.44
C GLU A 295 -10.15 6.96 4.44
N GLY A 296 -10.72 6.44 5.54
CA GLY A 296 -11.35 7.24 6.59
C GLY A 296 -10.38 8.14 7.35
N ASP A 297 -9.11 7.74 7.43
CA ASP A 297 -8.04 8.55 8.05
C ASP A 297 -7.44 9.58 7.08
N ALA A 298 -7.51 9.30 5.77
CA ALA A 298 -6.63 9.95 4.80
C ALA A 298 -6.86 11.46 4.63
N GLU A 299 -8.12 11.91 4.70
CA GLU A 299 -8.45 13.32 4.58
C GLU A 299 -7.99 14.12 5.80
N ILE A 300 -8.19 13.56 7.01
CA ILE A 300 -7.78 14.21 8.27
C ILE A 300 -6.27 14.37 8.31
N ILE A 301 -5.52 13.32 7.98
CA ILE A 301 -4.06 13.35 8.01
C ILE A 301 -3.50 14.30 6.94
N ARG A 302 -4.09 14.32 5.74
CA ARG A 302 -3.69 15.27 4.69
C ARG A 302 -3.84 16.71 5.16
N GLU A 303 -5.00 17.06 5.71
CA GLU A 303 -5.25 18.41 6.22
C GLU A 303 -4.33 18.75 7.40
N GLN A 304 -4.07 17.80 8.29
CA GLN A 304 -3.12 17.96 9.39
C GLN A 304 -1.71 18.27 8.86
N GLN A 305 -1.19 17.51 7.89
CA GLN A 305 0.11 17.79 7.27
C GLN A 305 0.12 19.18 6.64
N MET A 306 -0.88 19.53 5.85
CA MET A 306 -0.97 20.84 5.19
C MET A 306 -0.95 21.99 6.21
N GLN A 307 -1.64 21.84 7.34
CA GLN A 307 -1.62 22.84 8.41
C GLN A 307 -0.25 22.94 9.08
N ILE A 308 0.38 21.82 9.41
CA ILE A 308 1.71 21.79 10.05
C ILE A 308 2.75 22.46 9.14
N GLU A 309 2.81 22.08 7.87
CA GLU A 309 3.76 22.64 6.91
C GLU A 309 3.50 24.13 6.65
N ARG A 310 2.23 24.55 6.56
CA ARG A 310 1.85 25.96 6.41
C ARG A 310 2.29 26.81 7.61
N LEU A 311 2.20 26.26 8.82
CA LEU A 311 2.63 26.95 10.03
C LEU A 311 4.14 27.04 10.14
N GLY A 312 4.89 26.10 9.53
CA GLY A 312 6.35 26.10 9.51
C GLY A 312 7.00 25.98 10.89
N LYS A 313 6.25 25.49 11.88
CA LYS A 313 6.70 25.31 13.27
C LYS A 313 7.10 23.87 13.54
N SER A 314 7.93 23.66 14.55
CA SER A 314 8.27 22.31 15.00
C SER A 314 7.06 21.61 15.62
N MET A 315 7.03 20.27 15.58
CA MET A 315 5.97 19.51 16.25
C MET A 315 5.93 19.77 17.75
N LYS A 316 7.09 20.00 18.36
CA LYS A 316 7.23 20.40 19.77
C LYS A 316 6.43 21.66 20.13
N GLU A 317 6.26 22.60 19.20
CA GLU A 317 5.47 23.82 19.40
C GLU A 317 3.98 23.62 19.10
N LEU A 318 3.66 22.72 18.16
CA LEU A 318 2.30 22.51 17.68
C LEU A 318 1.52 21.47 18.48
N PHE A 319 2.19 20.46 19.00
CA PHE A 319 1.56 19.30 19.63
C PHE A 319 1.49 19.45 21.15
N LEU A 320 0.36 19.02 21.71
CA LEU A 320 0.17 18.85 23.15
C LEU A 320 0.02 17.35 23.45
N PRO A 321 1.13 16.61 23.59
CA PRO A 321 1.05 15.16 23.73
C PRO A 321 0.58 14.72 25.12
N LEU A 322 -0.26 13.71 25.14
CA LEU A 322 -0.64 12.95 26.33
C LEU A 322 0.44 11.90 26.63
N LYS A 323 0.93 11.91 27.87
CA LYS A 323 1.97 10.97 28.34
C LYS A 323 1.53 9.51 28.36
N THR A 324 0.25 9.23 28.18
CA THR A 324 -0.34 7.89 28.23
C THR A 324 -0.62 7.31 26.85
N SER A 325 -1.11 8.13 25.91
CA SER A 325 -1.53 7.68 24.57
C SER A 325 -0.64 8.12 23.42
N ASP A 326 0.29 9.07 23.62
CA ASP A 326 1.11 9.61 22.53
C ASP A 326 2.59 9.20 22.64
N VAL A 327 2.90 8.26 23.54
CA VAL A 327 4.28 7.83 23.86
C VAL A 327 5.03 7.40 22.61
N LEU A 328 4.43 6.52 21.81
CA LEU A 328 5.05 5.94 20.62
C LEU A 328 5.16 6.95 19.48
N VAL A 329 4.15 7.81 19.33
CA VAL A 329 4.16 8.93 18.36
C VAL A 329 5.33 9.87 18.64
N ILE A 330 5.48 10.27 19.89
CA ILE A 330 6.56 11.17 20.30
C ILE A 330 7.92 10.49 20.13
N GLU A 331 8.04 9.21 20.46
CA GLU A 331 9.28 8.47 20.27
C GLU A 331 9.65 8.35 18.79
N TYR A 332 8.67 8.09 17.91
CA TYR A 332 8.89 8.06 16.46
C TYR A 332 9.35 9.41 15.89
N ARG A 333 8.75 10.52 16.33
CA ARG A 333 9.17 11.86 15.90
C ARG A 333 10.58 12.21 16.38
N LYS A 334 10.95 11.79 17.60
CA LYS A 334 12.33 11.93 18.11
C LYS A 334 13.31 11.01 17.39
N TRP A 335 12.88 9.82 17.00
CA TRP A 335 13.69 8.91 16.20
C TRP A 335 14.05 9.53 14.85
N LEU A 336 13.11 10.25 14.21
CA LEU A 336 13.39 11.02 13.00
C LEU A 336 14.41 12.15 13.24
N ASP A 337 14.32 12.89 14.35
CA ASP A 337 15.32 13.90 14.69
C ASP A 337 16.73 13.30 14.88
N LYS A 338 16.81 12.08 15.43
CA LYS A 338 18.08 11.43 15.78
C LYS A 338 18.72 10.68 14.62
N TYR A 339 17.92 9.95 13.85
CA TYR A 339 18.41 9.02 12.82
C TYR A 339 17.92 9.38 11.42
N GLY A 340 16.80 10.10 11.30
CA GLY A 340 16.15 10.39 10.02
C GLY A 340 16.67 11.63 9.29
N THR A 341 17.71 12.30 9.77
CA THR A 341 18.15 13.61 9.23
C THR A 341 18.53 13.57 7.75
N ASP A 342 19.02 12.42 7.27
CA ASP A 342 19.43 12.21 5.88
C ASP A 342 18.28 11.83 4.94
N LEU A 343 17.06 11.68 5.46
CA LEU A 343 15.87 11.45 4.64
C LEU A 343 15.63 12.65 3.71
N PRO A 344 15.24 12.43 2.44
CA PRO A 344 15.03 13.52 1.48
C PRO A 344 14.04 14.58 1.96
N PHE A 345 13.01 14.14 2.69
CA PHE A 345 12.13 14.99 3.48
C PHE A 345 11.62 14.21 4.70
N TYR A 346 11.44 14.91 5.82
CA TYR A 346 10.84 14.39 7.05
C TYR A 346 10.36 15.52 7.96
N GLN A 347 9.46 15.18 8.90
CA GLN A 347 9.06 16.04 10.00
C GLN A 347 9.32 15.30 11.32
N GLY A 348 10.37 15.69 12.03
CA GLY A 348 10.70 15.17 13.35
C GLY A 348 9.99 15.94 14.46
N TYR A 349 10.39 15.71 15.72
CA TYR A 349 9.76 16.35 16.87
C TYR A 349 10.21 17.80 17.01
N ALA A 350 11.51 18.03 16.93
CA ALA A 350 12.13 19.36 17.01
C ALA A 350 12.66 19.86 15.66
N THR A 351 13.02 18.96 14.75
CA THR A 351 13.65 19.29 13.47
C THR A 351 12.78 18.85 12.30
N SER A 352 13.03 19.41 11.13
CA SER A 352 12.38 18.97 9.89
C SER A 352 13.26 19.26 8.69
N ASN A 353 13.02 18.49 7.63
CA ASN A 353 13.48 18.76 6.28
C ASN A 353 12.24 18.73 5.39
N LEU A 354 11.67 19.89 5.08
CA LEU A 354 10.49 20.01 4.24
C LEU A 354 10.84 20.33 2.77
N ASN A 355 12.07 20.01 2.36
CA ASN A 355 12.51 20.19 0.97
C ASN A 355 11.59 19.40 0.02
N GLY A 356 11.08 20.09 -0.99
CA GLY A 356 10.13 19.54 -1.95
C GLY A 356 8.92 20.46 -2.13
N ILE A 357 8.30 20.39 -3.30
CA ILE A 357 7.07 21.13 -3.55
C ILE A 357 5.93 20.23 -3.09
N LEU A 358 5.21 20.65 -2.05
CA LEU A 358 3.91 20.06 -1.72
C LEU A 358 2.95 20.40 -2.87
N GLN A 359 2.96 19.56 -3.91
CA GLN A 359 2.02 19.69 -5.00
C GLN A 359 0.63 19.37 -4.42
N SER A 360 -0.33 20.28 -4.62
CA SER A 360 -1.74 20.02 -4.38
C SER A 360 -2.24 19.00 -5.41
N LEU A 361 -1.80 17.75 -5.29
CA LEU A 361 -2.24 16.68 -6.16
C LEU A 361 -3.62 16.23 -5.68
N ASP A 362 -4.61 16.42 -6.54
CA ASP A 362 -5.76 15.52 -6.54
C ASP A 362 -5.21 14.11 -6.82
N ILE A 363 -5.10 13.29 -5.77
CA ILE A 363 -4.64 11.89 -5.90
C ILE A 363 -5.78 11.01 -6.45
N GLY A 364 -6.93 11.62 -6.76
CA GLY A 364 -8.08 10.97 -7.32
C GLY A 364 -8.87 10.18 -6.29
N ASP A 365 -9.82 9.42 -6.81
CA ASP A 365 -10.68 8.53 -6.05
C ASP A 365 -10.02 7.16 -5.82
N ARG A 366 -10.76 6.27 -5.16
CA ARG A 366 -10.39 4.87 -4.93
C ARG A 366 -10.06 4.15 -6.24
N PHE A 367 -10.70 4.53 -7.35
CA PHE A 367 -10.38 3.92 -8.63
C PHE A 367 -8.91 4.10 -8.97
N THR A 368 -8.43 5.35 -8.90
CA THR A 368 -7.05 5.72 -9.22
C THR A 368 -6.06 5.19 -8.17
N ARG A 369 -6.43 5.29 -6.89
CA ARG A 369 -5.54 4.99 -5.75
C ARG A 369 -5.42 3.51 -5.40
N HIS A 370 -6.36 2.69 -5.85
CA HIS A 370 -6.41 1.27 -5.54
C HIS A 370 -6.91 0.42 -6.70
N THR A 371 -8.16 0.62 -7.15
CA THR A 371 -8.86 -0.36 -8.00
C THR A 371 -8.16 -0.60 -9.32
N GLN A 372 -7.62 0.44 -9.96
CA GLN A 372 -6.90 0.32 -11.22
C GLN A 372 -5.56 -0.42 -11.07
N ILE A 373 -4.97 -0.39 -9.88
CA ILE A 373 -3.66 -0.98 -9.57
C ILE A 373 -3.83 -2.43 -9.08
N CYS A 374 -4.80 -2.67 -8.19
CA CYS A 374 -5.09 -3.98 -7.63
C CYS A 374 -5.75 -4.90 -8.67
N ASN A 375 -5.10 -6.00 -9.02
CA ASN A 375 -5.57 -6.93 -10.04
C ASN A 375 -6.96 -7.52 -9.69
N SER A 376 -7.20 -7.85 -8.41
CA SER A 376 -8.48 -8.38 -7.95
C SER A 376 -9.62 -7.37 -8.12
N CYS A 377 -9.42 -6.14 -7.63
CA CYS A 377 -10.44 -5.08 -7.71
C CYS A 377 -10.64 -4.57 -9.14
N ASN A 378 -9.57 -4.44 -9.93
CA ASN A 378 -9.65 -4.09 -11.35
C ASN A 378 -10.47 -5.12 -12.12
N ARG A 379 -10.21 -6.42 -11.90
CA ARG A 379 -10.95 -7.50 -12.55
C ARG A 379 -12.43 -7.47 -12.15
N ALA A 380 -12.74 -7.28 -10.86
CA ALA A 380 -14.11 -7.14 -10.40
C ALA A 380 -14.80 -5.94 -11.06
N HIS A 381 -14.14 -4.78 -11.12
CA HIS A 381 -14.66 -3.57 -11.78
C HIS A 381 -14.95 -3.81 -13.26
N GLN A 382 -14.01 -4.42 -14.00
CA GLN A 382 -14.19 -4.73 -15.42
C GLN A 382 -15.35 -5.71 -15.66
N ILE A 383 -15.47 -6.76 -14.84
CA ILE A 383 -16.57 -7.72 -14.93
C ILE A 383 -17.90 -7.02 -14.65
N SER A 384 -18.01 -6.29 -13.54
CA SER A 384 -19.21 -5.52 -13.19
C SER A 384 -19.61 -4.55 -14.29
N ASN A 385 -18.64 -3.88 -14.92
CA ASN A 385 -18.89 -2.97 -16.02
C ASN A 385 -19.40 -3.71 -17.26
N ARG A 386 -18.81 -4.84 -17.66
CA ARG A 386 -19.26 -5.65 -18.80
C ARG A 386 -20.65 -6.24 -18.57
N VAL A 387 -20.91 -6.77 -17.38
CA VAL A 387 -22.22 -7.34 -16.98
C VAL A 387 -23.29 -6.26 -17.03
N LYS A 388 -23.04 -5.08 -16.44
CA LYS A 388 -23.96 -3.94 -16.47
C LYS A 388 -24.31 -3.57 -17.92
N HIS A 389 -23.31 -3.36 -18.79
CA HIS A 389 -23.59 -2.97 -20.18
C HIS A 389 -24.37 -4.05 -20.95
N SER A 390 -23.96 -5.31 -20.82
CA SER A 390 -24.61 -6.42 -21.53
C SER A 390 -26.07 -6.60 -21.11
N LEU A 391 -26.36 -6.49 -19.81
CA LEU A 391 -27.71 -6.65 -19.28
C LEU A 391 -28.62 -5.45 -19.57
N VAL A 392 -28.07 -4.23 -19.65
CA VAL A 392 -28.83 -3.06 -20.12
C VAL A 392 -29.23 -3.23 -21.58
N VAL A 393 -28.31 -3.67 -22.45
CA VAL A 393 -28.62 -3.97 -23.86
C VAL A 393 -29.65 -5.09 -23.96
N THR A 394 -29.49 -6.16 -23.17
CA THR A 394 -30.45 -7.28 -23.11
C THR A 394 -31.83 -6.80 -22.67
N ALA A 395 -31.91 -5.93 -21.66
CA ALA A 395 -33.17 -5.35 -21.19
C ALA A 395 -33.86 -4.52 -22.29
N ILE A 396 -33.11 -3.72 -23.06
CA ILE A 396 -33.68 -2.96 -24.19
C ILE A 396 -34.27 -3.91 -25.25
N ILE A 397 -33.57 -5.00 -25.57
CA ILE A 397 -34.05 -6.02 -26.53
C ILE A 397 -35.30 -6.72 -25.98
N LEU A 398 -35.30 -7.14 -24.71
CA LEU A 398 -36.44 -7.80 -24.08
C LEU A 398 -37.66 -6.87 -24.01
N ALA A 399 -37.47 -5.56 -23.77
CA ALA A 399 -38.55 -4.59 -23.83
C ALA A 399 -39.16 -4.50 -25.25
N ALA A 400 -38.33 -4.48 -26.29
CA ALA A 400 -38.81 -4.51 -27.67
C ALA A 400 -39.58 -5.80 -27.99
N ILE A 401 -39.09 -6.96 -27.57
CA ILE A 401 -39.76 -8.26 -27.74
C ILE A 401 -41.11 -8.27 -27.00
N ALA A 402 -41.16 -7.76 -25.76
CA ALA A 402 -42.39 -7.70 -24.98
C ALA A 402 -43.50 -6.87 -25.65
N MET A 403 -43.15 -5.80 -26.37
CA MET A 403 -44.11 -4.96 -27.10
C MET A 403 -44.76 -5.67 -28.29
N ILE A 404 -44.04 -6.59 -28.95
CA ILE A 404 -44.54 -7.33 -30.13
C ILE A 404 -45.11 -8.71 -29.78
N THR A 405 -45.02 -9.14 -28.52
CA THR A 405 -45.49 -10.47 -28.10
C THR A 405 -46.98 -10.43 -27.77
N GLU A 406 -47.79 -11.11 -28.59
CA GLU A 406 -49.25 -11.18 -28.43
C GLU A 406 -49.69 -12.21 -27.37
N ASN A 407 -48.97 -13.34 -27.25
CA ASN A 407 -49.28 -14.37 -26.27
C ASN A 407 -49.04 -13.86 -24.84
N TYR A 408 -50.09 -13.85 -24.01
CA TYR A 408 -50.03 -13.33 -22.64
C TYR A 408 -48.95 -13.99 -21.77
N GLN A 409 -48.87 -15.33 -21.78
CA GLN A 409 -47.90 -16.06 -20.96
C GLN A 409 -46.47 -15.78 -21.41
N ALA A 410 -46.22 -15.79 -22.73
CA ALA A 410 -44.92 -15.45 -23.29
C ALA A 410 -44.51 -14.01 -22.95
N ARG A 411 -45.45 -13.06 -23.04
CA ARG A 411 -45.20 -11.65 -22.68
C ARG A 411 -44.84 -11.50 -21.20
N VAL A 412 -45.56 -12.17 -20.30
CA VAL A 412 -45.24 -12.16 -18.86
C VAL A 412 -43.81 -12.68 -18.62
N PHE A 413 -43.44 -13.80 -19.25
CA PHE A 413 -42.10 -14.37 -19.14
C PHE A 413 -41.01 -13.40 -19.61
N VAL A 414 -41.18 -12.76 -20.77
CA VAL A 414 -40.23 -11.77 -21.30
C VAL A 414 -40.11 -10.56 -20.37
N VAL A 415 -41.22 -10.07 -19.82
CA VAL A 415 -41.21 -8.97 -18.83
C VAL A 415 -40.48 -9.37 -17.55
N THR A 416 -40.63 -10.61 -17.07
CA THR A 416 -39.87 -11.11 -15.92
C THR A 416 -38.37 -11.13 -16.19
N LEU A 417 -37.95 -11.61 -17.37
CA LEU A 417 -36.53 -11.57 -17.77
C LEU A 417 -35.99 -10.15 -17.90
N PHE A 418 -36.81 -9.21 -18.38
CA PHE A 418 -36.46 -7.79 -18.44
C PHE A 418 -36.19 -7.21 -17.05
N ILE A 419 -37.10 -7.44 -16.09
CA ILE A 419 -36.97 -6.96 -14.71
C ILE A 419 -35.73 -7.59 -14.06
N LEU A 420 -35.52 -8.90 -14.24
CA LEU A 420 -34.35 -9.60 -13.72
C LEU A 420 -33.05 -9.02 -14.30
N SER A 421 -33.01 -8.77 -15.61
CA SER A 421 -31.85 -8.16 -16.29
C SER A 421 -31.53 -6.78 -15.73
N LEU A 422 -32.54 -5.92 -15.53
CA LEU A 422 -32.35 -4.60 -14.93
C LEU A 422 -31.88 -4.68 -13.46
N THR A 423 -32.41 -5.63 -12.70
CA THR A 423 -32.05 -5.83 -11.28
C THR A 423 -30.59 -6.23 -11.16
N ILE A 424 -30.13 -7.20 -11.96
CA ILE A 424 -28.74 -7.63 -11.97
C ILE A 424 -27.83 -6.52 -12.52
N ALA A 425 -28.26 -5.76 -13.54
CA ALA A 425 -27.51 -4.61 -14.04
C ALA A 425 -27.32 -3.53 -12.97
N PHE A 426 -28.36 -3.26 -12.17
CA PHE A 426 -28.28 -2.33 -11.04
C PHE A 426 -27.34 -2.83 -9.94
N ALA A 427 -27.40 -4.11 -9.58
CA ALA A 427 -26.47 -4.72 -8.63
C ALA A 427 -25.02 -4.61 -9.13
N ALA A 428 -24.75 -4.91 -10.40
CA ALA A 428 -23.45 -4.75 -11.03
C ALA A 428 -22.99 -3.28 -11.03
N HIS A 429 -23.90 -2.34 -11.24
CA HIS A 429 -23.60 -0.90 -11.15
C HIS A 429 -23.23 -0.48 -9.72
N LYS A 430 -23.90 -1.02 -8.69
CA LYS A 430 -23.55 -0.76 -7.28
C LYS A 430 -22.16 -1.29 -6.93
N VAL A 431 -21.82 -2.50 -7.38
CA VAL A 431 -20.45 -3.04 -7.21
C VAL A 431 -19.42 -2.16 -7.92
N LYS A 432 -19.72 -1.70 -9.15
CA LYS A 432 -18.86 -0.77 -9.87
C LYS A 432 -18.62 0.52 -9.06
N ILE A 433 -19.68 1.16 -8.57
CA ILE A 433 -19.57 2.38 -7.75
C ILE A 433 -18.75 2.13 -6.49
N LEU A 434 -18.94 0.99 -5.82
CA LEU A 434 -18.18 0.59 -4.64
C LEU A 434 -16.68 0.44 -4.94
N LEU A 435 -16.29 0.13 -6.17
CA LEU A 435 -14.88 0.06 -6.56
C LEU A 435 -14.33 1.38 -7.10
N GLU A 436 -15.18 2.40 -7.32
CA GLU A 436 -14.76 3.70 -7.86
C GLU A 436 -14.66 4.78 -6.78
N ARG A 437 -15.71 4.95 -5.98
CA ARG A 437 -15.86 6.13 -5.12
C ARG A 437 -15.18 5.98 -3.78
N ASN A 438 -14.54 7.04 -3.30
CA ASN A 438 -14.02 7.11 -1.94
C ASN A 438 -15.09 6.82 -0.88
N TYR A 439 -14.64 6.32 0.27
CA TYR A 439 -15.47 6.27 1.45
C TYR A 439 -15.77 7.72 1.88
N VAL A 440 -17.06 8.06 1.94
CA VAL A 440 -17.51 9.34 2.49
C VAL A 440 -17.98 9.06 3.90
N ARG A 441 -17.35 9.73 4.88
CA ARG A 441 -17.75 9.64 6.27
C ARG A 441 -19.18 10.15 6.41
N GLN A 442 -20.05 9.33 6.98
CA GLN A 442 -21.36 9.81 7.42
C GLN A 442 -21.17 10.53 8.74
N TYR A 443 -21.41 11.84 8.75
CA TYR A 443 -21.46 12.61 9.98
C TYR A 443 -22.63 12.10 10.83
N ILE A 444 -22.43 12.01 12.14
CA ILE A 444 -23.54 11.80 13.06
C ILE A 444 -24.38 13.08 12.98
N THR A 445 -25.41 13.07 12.15
CA THR A 445 -26.51 14.03 12.28
C THR A 445 -27.20 13.66 13.57
N THR A 446 -26.96 14.44 14.62
CA THR A 446 -27.79 14.40 15.82
C THR A 446 -29.17 14.92 15.43
N GLU A 447 -30.00 14.08 14.81
CA GLU A 447 -31.44 14.22 14.97
C GLU A 447 -31.72 13.82 16.42
N LYS A 448 -31.87 14.84 17.26
CA LYS A 448 -32.48 14.73 18.59
C LYS A 448 -33.99 14.73 18.44
#